data_AF-A0A6N6L2U1-F1
#
_entry.id   AF-A0A6N6L2U1-F1
#
_cell.length_a   1.000
_cell.length_b   1.000
_cell.length_c   1.000
_cell.angle_alpha   90.00
_cell.angle_beta   90.00
_cell.angle_gamma   90.00
#
_symmetry.space_group_name_H-M   'P 1'
#
loop_
_entity.id
_entity.type
_entity.pdbx_description
1 polymer ?
#
loop_
_entity_poly.entity_id
_entity_poly.type
_entity_poly.pdbx_seq_one_letter_code
_entity_poly.pdbx_strand_id
1 'polypeptide(L)'
;MKPNNISKTIILFSILPLLLLACNNATPEAPTNTDIPASVTPVLPSDTPEPTGTATTTNTPEPTATHTPEPVAITVDQNAICRTGPNPDYQIVSYLNPGQTGVAQGQNEDGSWWWVQVENLEESCWISDVVVSTTGETEALAYITPPPAPPSSTPAPAYVIYYLIIEDTGGPFGCGDTMYPVSAGKFRSGDLEKDLKAAFNALLSNKEQYFNELYNALYKSSVGLDGVIVNNDNSVEVRLVGNFDTKSQGGDGPDCERRRISDQLWQTVYQFPEITHADIRWNGGPVEDRLYAP
;
A
#
# COMPACT_ATOMS: atom_id res chain seq x y z
N MET A 1 -48.21 16.39 40.12
CA MET A 1 -49.22 16.76 39.11
C MET A 1 -48.56 16.67 37.74
N LYS A 2 -49.08 15.74 36.91
CA LYS A 2 -49.04 15.59 35.45
C LYS A 2 -47.78 15.92 34.61
N PRO A 3 -47.28 14.93 33.81
CA PRO A 3 -46.36 15.13 32.69
C PRO A 3 -47.11 15.41 31.38
N ASN A 4 -46.51 16.17 30.46
CA ASN A 4 -47.08 16.38 29.12
C ASN A 4 -46.45 15.44 28.09
N ASN A 5 -47.25 14.45 27.68
CA ASN A 5 -47.15 13.70 26.44
C ASN A 5 -47.62 14.57 25.26
N ILE A 6 -46.92 14.54 24.13
CA ILE A 6 -47.55 14.77 22.82
C ILE A 6 -47.20 13.59 21.92
N SER A 7 -48.25 12.92 21.48
CA SER A 7 -48.27 11.64 20.79
C SER A 7 -48.94 11.82 19.42
N LYS A 8 -48.28 11.27 18.38
CA LYS A 8 -48.83 10.62 17.17
C LYS A 8 -49.56 11.46 16.11
N THR A 9 -49.20 11.21 14.83
CA THR A 9 -50.07 10.70 13.72
C THR A 9 -49.41 11.06 12.37
N ILE A 10 -48.66 10.16 11.70
CA ILE A 10 -49.05 9.25 10.60
C ILE A 10 -49.81 9.94 9.44
N ILE A 11 -49.15 10.10 8.28
CA ILE A 11 -49.78 10.03 6.96
C ILE A 11 -48.83 9.27 6.00
N LEU A 12 -49.24 8.07 5.58
CA LEU A 12 -48.76 7.35 4.38
C LEU A 12 -49.41 7.98 3.12
N PHE A 13 -48.72 7.98 1.98
CA PHE A 13 -49.21 7.71 0.60
C PHE A 13 -48.02 8.07 -0.36
N SER A 14 -47.31 7.12 -0.98
CA SER A 14 -47.66 6.35 -2.20
C SER A 14 -47.08 6.94 -3.49
N ILE A 15 -46.54 6.06 -4.34
CA ILE A 15 -46.35 6.12 -5.81
C ILE A 15 -45.00 6.60 -6.38
N LEU A 16 -44.24 5.58 -6.80
CA LEU A 16 -43.24 5.45 -7.87
C LEU A 16 -43.82 5.83 -9.26
N PRO A 17 -43.09 6.52 -10.17
CA PRO A 17 -42.48 5.80 -11.30
C PRO A 17 -41.12 6.29 -11.82
N LEU A 18 -40.23 5.31 -12.01
CA LEU A 18 -39.42 4.97 -13.19
C LEU A 18 -39.33 5.99 -14.36
N LEU A 19 -38.11 6.42 -14.71
CA LEU A 19 -37.71 6.71 -16.10
C LEU A 19 -36.21 6.46 -16.31
N LEU A 20 -35.92 5.48 -17.16
CA LEU A 20 -34.60 5.05 -17.63
C LEU A 20 -34.03 6.08 -18.61
N LEU A 21 -32.76 6.45 -18.43
CA LEU A 21 -31.94 7.01 -19.50
C LEU A 21 -31.06 5.88 -20.07
N ALA A 22 -31.36 5.46 -21.30
CA ALA A 22 -30.46 4.64 -22.12
C ALA A 22 -29.81 5.56 -23.16
N CYS A 23 -28.47 5.58 -23.20
CA CYS A 23 -27.73 6.20 -24.30
C CYS A 23 -27.39 5.15 -25.36
N ASN A 24 -27.84 5.44 -26.57
CA ASN A 24 -27.57 4.78 -27.85
C ASN A 24 -26.07 4.80 -28.18
N ASN A 25 -25.51 3.65 -28.61
CA ASN A 25 -24.31 3.63 -29.44
C ASN A 25 -24.62 2.86 -30.73
N ALA A 26 -24.49 3.56 -31.86
CA ALA A 26 -24.71 3.03 -33.19
C ALA A 26 -23.42 3.10 -34.02
N THR A 27 -23.28 2.09 -34.89
CA THR A 27 -22.65 2.15 -36.23
C THR A 27 -21.13 1.85 -36.28
N PRO A 28 -20.56 1.30 -37.38
CA PRO A 28 -21.03 0.38 -38.44
C PRO A 28 -20.11 -0.86 -38.67
N GLU A 29 -20.65 -1.87 -39.37
CA GLU A 29 -19.90 -2.97 -40.03
C GLU A 29 -19.41 -2.61 -41.46
N ALA A 30 -18.44 -3.44 -41.92
CA ALA A 30 -18.15 -3.90 -43.30
C ALA A 30 -16.97 -3.24 -44.05
N PRO A 31 -16.34 -3.90 -45.05
CA PRO A 31 -16.65 -5.20 -45.66
C PRO A 31 -15.47 -6.19 -45.82
N THR A 32 -15.83 -7.47 -45.91
CA THR A 32 -15.05 -8.56 -46.51
C THR A 32 -15.04 -8.42 -48.04
N ASN A 33 -13.89 -8.59 -48.68
CA ASN A 33 -13.86 -8.88 -50.11
C ASN A 33 -12.85 -10.00 -50.42
N THR A 34 -13.43 -11.11 -50.87
CA THR A 34 -12.77 -12.23 -51.54
C THR A 34 -12.61 -11.86 -53.01
N ASP A 35 -11.45 -12.09 -53.61
CA ASP A 35 -11.40 -12.44 -55.04
C ASP A 35 -10.13 -13.23 -55.39
N ILE A 36 -10.35 -14.35 -56.07
CA ILE A 36 -9.37 -15.22 -56.75
C ILE A 36 -9.64 -15.03 -58.25
N PRO A 37 -8.60 -14.90 -59.11
CA PRO A 37 -8.54 -15.89 -60.20
C PRO A 37 -7.11 -16.31 -60.63
N ALA A 38 -6.97 -17.63 -60.76
CA ALA A 38 -6.39 -18.43 -61.86
C ALA A 38 -5.11 -18.02 -62.63
N SER A 39 -4.19 -19.01 -62.66
CA SER A 39 -3.58 -19.62 -63.86
C SER A 39 -2.58 -18.81 -64.71
N VAL A 40 -1.34 -19.30 -64.87
CA VAL A 40 -0.87 -20.09 -66.03
C VAL A 40 0.61 -20.48 -65.88
N THR A 41 0.94 -21.70 -66.30
CA THR A 41 2.31 -22.18 -66.53
C THR A 41 2.77 -21.84 -67.94
N PRO A 42 4.03 -21.45 -68.15
CA PRO A 42 4.72 -21.83 -69.39
C PRO A 42 6.16 -22.35 -69.19
N VAL A 43 6.66 -22.93 -70.29
CA VAL A 43 7.72 -23.92 -70.45
C VAL A 43 9.12 -23.28 -70.66
N LEU A 44 10.17 -24.04 -70.31
CA LEU A 44 11.64 -23.91 -70.58
C LEU A 44 11.98 -24.18 -72.09
N PRO A 45 13.21 -24.02 -72.72
CA PRO A 45 14.61 -23.57 -72.36
C PRO A 45 15.10 -22.34 -73.22
N SER A 46 16.32 -21.76 -73.18
CA SER A 46 17.67 -22.29 -73.49
C SER A 46 18.78 -21.23 -73.32
N ASP A 47 19.95 -21.69 -72.83
CA ASP A 47 21.36 -21.26 -72.99
C ASP A 47 21.79 -19.78 -73.05
N THR A 48 22.51 -19.32 -72.02
CA THR A 48 23.57 -18.28 -72.11
C THR A 48 24.47 -18.36 -70.84
N PRO A 49 25.74 -17.89 -70.86
CA PRO A 49 26.95 -18.64 -70.54
C PRO A 49 27.40 -18.54 -69.08
N GLU A 50 28.29 -19.46 -68.71
CA GLU A 50 29.04 -19.59 -67.45
C GLU A 50 30.16 -18.51 -67.31
N PRO A 51 30.86 -18.44 -66.17
CA PRO A 51 30.60 -17.60 -65.00
C PRO A 51 31.59 -16.41 -64.92
N THR A 52 31.26 -15.34 -64.20
CA THR A 52 32.27 -14.34 -63.83
C THR A 52 32.00 -13.77 -62.44
N GLY A 53 32.92 -14.05 -61.53
CA GLY A 53 33.14 -13.30 -60.29
C GLY A 53 32.19 -13.61 -59.14
N THR A 54 32.49 -14.66 -58.36
CA THR A 54 31.95 -14.79 -57.00
C THR A 54 32.46 -13.61 -56.15
N ALA A 55 31.63 -12.57 -56.01
CA ALA A 55 31.78 -11.64 -54.90
C ALA A 55 31.57 -12.45 -53.62
N THR A 56 32.64 -12.60 -52.83
CA THR A 56 32.54 -13.21 -51.51
C THR A 56 31.70 -12.27 -50.67
N THR A 57 30.47 -12.68 -50.33
CA THR A 57 29.65 -11.99 -49.34
C THR A 57 30.40 -12.06 -48.01
N THR A 58 31.06 -10.97 -47.64
CA THR A 58 31.53 -10.80 -46.27
C THR A 58 30.27 -10.82 -45.40
N ASN A 59 30.13 -11.86 -44.56
CA ASN A 59 29.09 -11.90 -43.54
C ASN A 59 29.33 -10.71 -42.61
N THR A 60 28.63 -9.61 -42.85
CA THR A 60 28.47 -8.55 -41.85
C THR A 60 27.78 -9.22 -40.66
N PRO A 61 28.34 -9.18 -39.44
CA PRO A 61 27.65 -9.72 -38.28
C PRO A 61 26.29 -9.02 -38.18
N GLU A 62 25.22 -9.82 -38.15
CA GLU A 62 23.88 -9.35 -37.85
C GLU A 62 23.92 -8.70 -36.45
N PRO A 63 23.29 -7.52 -36.25
CA PRO A 63 23.26 -6.90 -34.93
C PRO A 63 22.69 -7.91 -33.94
N THR A 64 23.51 -8.36 -33.01
CA THR A 64 23.07 -9.22 -31.92
C THR A 64 22.08 -8.40 -31.11
N ALA A 65 20.83 -8.87 -30.99
CA ALA A 65 19.84 -8.27 -30.12
C ALA A 65 20.47 -8.14 -28.72
N THR A 66 20.74 -6.91 -28.31
CA THR A 66 21.24 -6.65 -26.97
C THR A 66 20.02 -6.81 -26.07
N HIS A 67 20.04 -7.79 -25.17
CA HIS A 67 18.99 -7.96 -24.17
C HIS A 67 18.88 -6.66 -23.37
N THR A 68 17.76 -5.95 -23.51
CA THR A 68 17.44 -4.85 -22.61
C THR A 68 17.00 -5.50 -21.30
N PRO A 69 17.68 -5.24 -20.17
CA PRO A 69 17.28 -5.82 -18.89
C PRO A 69 15.84 -5.41 -18.57
N GLU A 70 15.01 -6.38 -18.20
CA GLU A 70 13.66 -6.12 -17.71
C GLU A 70 13.73 -5.31 -16.41
N PRO A 71 12.78 -4.39 -16.17
CA PRO A 71 12.75 -3.62 -14.93
C PRO A 71 12.55 -4.55 -13.74
N VAL A 72 13.28 -4.28 -12.65
CA VAL A 72 13.12 -5.04 -11.40
C VAL A 72 11.81 -4.64 -10.75
N ALA A 73 10.87 -5.59 -10.68
CA ALA A 73 9.60 -5.41 -10.01
C ALA A 73 9.76 -5.57 -8.50
N ILE A 74 9.07 -4.73 -7.74
CA ILE A 74 8.93 -4.81 -6.27
C ILE A 74 7.47 -5.13 -5.96
N THR A 75 7.26 -6.07 -5.04
CA THR A 75 5.97 -6.31 -4.40
C THR A 75 6.10 -6.09 -2.90
N VAL A 76 5.19 -5.31 -2.33
CA VAL A 76 5.10 -5.09 -0.89
C VAL A 76 4.47 -6.32 -0.26
N ASP A 77 5.24 -7.07 0.53
CA ASP A 77 4.75 -8.32 1.12
C ASP A 77 3.98 -8.07 2.41
N GLN A 78 4.28 -6.96 3.08
CA GLN A 78 3.75 -6.57 4.39
C GLN A 78 3.56 -5.05 4.46
N ASN A 79 2.80 -4.54 5.43
CA ASN A 79 2.69 -3.09 5.62
C ASN A 79 4.10 -2.47 5.73
N ALA A 80 4.37 -1.47 4.91
CA ALA A 80 5.69 -0.90 4.73
C ALA A 80 5.65 0.64 4.79
N ILE A 81 6.78 1.24 5.17
CA ILE A 81 6.95 2.68 5.18
C ILE A 81 7.89 3.07 4.05
N CYS A 82 7.41 3.99 3.22
CA CYS A 82 8.13 4.60 2.13
C CYS A 82 8.69 5.93 2.62
N ARG A 83 10.02 6.10 2.60
CA ARG A 83 10.75 7.21 3.26
C ARG A 83 11.58 8.04 2.29
N THR A 84 11.96 9.24 2.69
CA THR A 84 12.87 10.10 1.90
C THR A 84 14.32 9.61 1.89
N GLY A 85 14.67 8.64 2.75
CA GLY A 85 15.98 8.01 2.81
C GLY A 85 15.96 6.66 3.54
N PRO A 86 17.07 5.91 3.48
CA PRO A 86 17.23 4.62 4.14
C PRO A 86 17.57 4.84 5.61
N ASN A 87 16.94 4.07 6.51
CA ASN A 87 16.83 4.27 7.96
C ASN A 87 15.53 5.01 8.34
N PRO A 88 14.91 4.57 9.42
CA PRO A 88 13.84 5.31 10.08
C PRO A 88 13.97 6.80 10.41
N ASP A 89 15.17 7.35 10.54
CA ASP A 89 15.33 8.79 10.85
C ASP A 89 14.84 9.72 9.72
N TYR A 90 14.67 9.16 8.51
CA TYR A 90 14.17 9.91 7.36
C TYR A 90 12.66 10.07 7.39
N GLN A 91 12.20 11.19 6.83
CA GLN A 91 10.78 11.54 6.78
C GLN A 91 9.98 10.51 5.97
N ILE A 92 8.75 10.28 6.40
CA ILE A 92 7.82 9.37 5.72
C ILE A 92 7.23 10.10 4.52
N VAL A 93 7.33 9.48 3.35
CA VAL A 93 6.67 9.88 2.10
C VAL A 93 5.27 9.27 2.04
N SER A 94 5.17 7.95 2.31
CA SER A 94 3.90 7.23 2.26
C SER A 94 3.89 5.98 3.13
N TYR A 95 2.71 5.45 3.38
CA TYR A 95 2.47 4.12 3.97
C TYR A 95 1.94 3.19 2.89
N LEU A 96 2.48 1.99 2.84
CA LEU A 96 2.20 1.02 1.79
C LEU A 96 1.59 -0.23 2.39
N ASN A 97 0.55 -0.74 1.75
CA ASN A 97 -0.18 -1.94 2.11
C ASN A 97 0.40 -3.16 1.36
N PRO A 98 0.26 -4.37 1.93
CA PRO A 98 0.57 -5.62 1.26
C PRO A 98 -0.10 -5.70 -0.12
N GLY A 99 0.63 -6.22 -1.10
CA GLY A 99 0.19 -6.38 -2.48
C GLY A 99 0.36 -5.14 -3.35
N GLN A 100 0.76 -3.98 -2.80
CA GLN A 100 1.16 -2.85 -3.63
C GLN A 100 2.44 -3.18 -4.41
N THR A 101 2.49 -2.77 -5.67
CA THR A 101 3.62 -3.07 -6.55
C THR A 101 4.29 -1.80 -7.07
N GLY A 102 5.52 -1.95 -7.55
CA GLY A 102 6.30 -0.86 -8.09
C GLY A 102 7.53 -1.37 -8.82
N VAL A 103 8.39 -0.44 -9.20
CA VAL A 103 9.67 -0.73 -9.86
C VAL A 103 10.82 -0.27 -8.98
N ALA A 104 11.77 -1.16 -8.72
CA ALA A 104 13.05 -0.80 -8.13
C ALA A 104 13.91 -0.09 -9.17
N GLN A 105 14.32 1.12 -8.86
CA GLN A 105 15.20 1.95 -9.68
C GLN A 105 16.66 1.87 -9.21
N GLY A 106 16.88 1.43 -7.97
CA GLY A 106 18.19 1.22 -7.40
C GLY A 106 18.12 0.72 -5.95
N GLN A 107 19.28 0.56 -5.34
CA GLN A 107 19.42 0.14 -3.94
C GLN A 107 20.54 0.91 -3.24
N ASN A 108 20.61 0.84 -1.91
CA ASN A 108 21.77 1.35 -1.18
C ASN A 108 22.94 0.34 -1.25
N GLU A 109 24.13 0.76 -0.83
CA GLU A 109 25.37 0.00 -1.02
C GLU A 109 25.37 -1.39 -0.34
N ASP A 110 24.64 -1.55 0.76
CA ASP A 110 24.52 -2.83 1.49
C ASP A 110 23.30 -3.67 1.08
N GLY A 111 22.46 -3.19 0.17
CA GLY A 111 21.26 -3.87 -0.31
C GLY A 111 20.10 -3.93 0.68
N SER A 112 20.18 -3.27 1.83
CA SER A 112 19.10 -3.31 2.85
C SER A 112 17.90 -2.40 2.55
N TRP A 113 18.02 -1.51 1.56
CA TRP A 113 16.96 -0.60 1.14
C TRP A 113 16.90 -0.42 -0.38
N TRP A 114 15.68 -0.38 -0.89
CA TRP A 114 15.35 -0.16 -2.30
C TRP A 114 14.88 1.27 -2.53
N TRP A 115 15.41 1.92 -3.56
CA TRP A 115 14.83 3.14 -4.11
C TRP A 115 13.80 2.75 -5.18
N VAL A 116 12.53 3.01 -4.90
CA VAL A 116 11.41 2.50 -5.68
C VAL A 116 10.47 3.60 -6.16
N GLN A 117 9.82 3.36 -7.30
CA GLN A 117 8.62 4.06 -7.71
C GLN A 117 7.43 3.11 -7.53
N VAL A 118 6.61 3.36 -6.51
CA VAL A 118 5.39 2.59 -6.26
C VAL A 118 4.26 3.09 -7.17
N GLU A 119 3.43 2.17 -7.66
CA GLU A 119 2.25 2.52 -8.43
C GLU A 119 1.32 3.46 -7.63
N ASN A 120 0.81 4.50 -8.29
CA ASN A 120 -0.06 5.53 -7.71
C ASN A 120 0.60 6.44 -6.65
N LEU A 121 1.92 6.35 -6.46
CA LEU A 121 2.68 7.37 -5.74
C LEU A 121 3.36 8.29 -6.76
N GLU A 122 3.31 9.61 -6.56
CA GLU A 122 3.94 10.56 -7.48
C GLU A 122 5.46 10.60 -7.29
N GLU A 123 5.92 10.47 -6.05
CA GLU A 123 7.34 10.53 -5.67
C GLU A 123 7.94 9.14 -5.50
N SER A 124 9.19 8.96 -5.92
CA SER A 124 9.99 7.79 -5.56
C SER A 124 10.44 7.87 -4.10
N CYS A 125 10.71 6.72 -3.47
CA CYS A 125 11.09 6.67 -2.06
C CYS A 125 11.92 5.43 -1.72
N TRP A 126 12.42 5.40 -0.48
CA TRP A 126 13.15 4.28 0.09
C TRP A 126 12.22 3.33 0.84
N ILE A 127 12.29 2.05 0.53
CA ILE A 127 11.61 0.95 1.24
C ILE A 127 12.65 -0.07 1.70
N SER A 128 12.49 -0.63 2.90
CA SER A 128 13.40 -1.66 3.40
C SER A 128 13.23 -2.98 2.65
N ASP A 129 14.34 -3.64 2.33
CA ASP A 129 14.38 -4.97 1.69
C ASP A 129 13.59 -6.03 2.47
N VAL A 130 13.51 -5.89 3.80
CA VAL A 130 12.86 -6.90 4.67
C VAL A 130 11.34 -6.98 4.54
N VAL A 131 10.69 -6.02 3.84
CA VAL A 131 9.22 -5.95 3.68
C VAL A 131 8.77 -6.04 2.22
N VAL A 132 9.70 -6.32 1.30
CA VAL A 132 9.41 -6.39 -0.14
C VAL A 132 10.06 -7.61 -0.77
N SER A 133 9.43 -8.11 -1.82
CA SER A 133 10.01 -9.11 -2.70
C SER A 133 10.36 -8.48 -4.05
N THR A 134 11.55 -8.78 -4.56
CA THR A 134 12.01 -8.35 -5.88
C THR A 134 11.93 -9.48 -6.90
N THR A 135 11.49 -9.16 -8.12
CA THR A 135 11.58 -10.06 -9.28
C THR A 135 12.32 -9.36 -10.42
N GLY A 136 13.34 -10.01 -10.98
CA GLY A 136 14.17 -9.47 -12.07
C GLY A 136 15.66 -9.49 -11.75
N GLU A 137 16.48 -8.97 -12.66
CA GLU A 137 17.94 -8.89 -12.50
C GLU A 137 18.34 -7.71 -11.61
N THR A 138 18.44 -7.94 -10.30
CA THR A 138 18.81 -6.91 -9.32
C THR A 138 20.28 -6.47 -9.43
N GLU A 139 21.17 -7.31 -9.95
CA GLU A 139 22.60 -6.99 -10.07
C GLU A 139 22.90 -5.86 -11.07
N ALA A 140 21.96 -5.58 -11.98
CA ALA A 140 22.09 -4.48 -12.94
C ALA A 140 21.62 -3.13 -12.37
N LEU A 141 21.02 -3.11 -11.17
CA LEU A 141 20.52 -1.88 -10.56
C LEU A 141 21.65 -1.00 -10.04
N ALA A 142 21.46 0.31 -10.18
CA ALA A 142 22.42 1.29 -9.69
C ALA A 142 22.38 1.38 -8.15
N TYR A 143 23.55 1.64 -7.56
CA TYR A 143 23.61 2.08 -6.18
C TYR A 143 23.21 3.56 -6.09
N ILE A 144 22.13 3.85 -5.39
CA ILE A 144 21.68 5.22 -5.13
C ILE A 144 22.32 5.67 -3.83
N THR A 145 23.13 6.73 -3.91
CA THR A 145 23.62 7.38 -2.70
C THR A 145 22.43 8.06 -2.02
N PRO A 146 22.08 7.69 -0.78
CA PRO A 146 20.95 8.31 -0.11
C PRO A 146 21.21 9.79 0.16
N PRO A 147 20.14 10.60 0.34
CA PRO A 147 20.30 11.97 0.81
C PRO A 147 21.11 11.98 2.12
N PRO A 148 21.79 13.09 2.46
CA PRO A 148 22.43 13.21 3.76
C PRO A 148 21.43 12.91 4.87
N ALA A 149 21.84 12.12 5.86
CA ALA A 149 21.00 11.84 7.01
C ALA A 149 20.51 13.16 7.60
N PRO A 150 19.20 13.28 7.92
CA PRO A 150 18.69 14.48 8.53
C PRO A 150 19.50 14.81 9.78
N PRO A 151 19.74 16.11 10.08
CA PRO A 151 20.48 16.49 11.27
C PRO A 151 19.83 15.80 12.46
N SER A 152 20.62 15.05 13.24
CA SER A 152 20.15 14.43 14.46
C SER A 152 19.57 15.52 15.34
N SER A 153 18.24 15.61 15.36
CA SER A 153 17.58 16.59 16.21
C SER A 153 17.98 16.22 17.65
N THR A 154 18.57 17.17 18.37
CA THR A 154 18.70 17.02 19.83
C THR A 154 17.30 16.71 20.33
N PRO A 155 17.03 15.53 20.94
CA PRO A 155 15.66 15.13 21.13
C PRO A 155 14.98 16.15 22.04
N ALA A 156 14.05 16.93 21.50
CA ALA A 156 12.92 17.35 22.31
C ALA A 156 12.38 16.06 22.94
N PRO A 157 11.98 16.06 24.22
CA PRO A 157 11.51 14.83 24.83
C PRO A 157 10.30 14.34 24.02
N ALA A 158 10.54 13.30 23.21
CA ALA A 158 9.55 12.80 22.29
C ALA A 158 8.44 12.21 23.16
N TYR A 159 7.19 12.57 22.90
CA TYR A 159 6.08 11.94 23.59
C TYR A 159 5.83 10.57 22.96
N VAL A 160 5.41 9.61 23.79
CA VAL A 160 4.70 8.44 23.28
C VAL A 160 3.35 8.93 22.80
N ILE A 161 2.99 8.61 21.56
CA ILE A 161 1.71 8.97 20.96
C ILE A 161 0.90 7.71 20.64
N TYR A 162 -0.34 7.90 20.23
CA TYR A 162 -1.16 6.92 19.53
C TYR A 162 -2.01 7.69 18.51
N TYR A 163 -2.56 7.00 17.50
CA TYR A 163 -3.29 7.68 16.44
C TYR A 163 -4.80 7.56 16.60
N LEU A 164 -5.47 8.70 16.43
CA LEU A 164 -6.90 8.79 16.17
C LEU A 164 -7.14 9.31 14.74
N ILE A 165 -8.39 9.38 14.33
CA ILE A 165 -8.75 9.54 12.91
C ILE A 165 -9.46 10.88 12.71
N ILE A 166 -9.08 11.64 11.69
CA ILE A 166 -9.92 12.70 11.12
C ILE A 166 -10.62 12.09 9.91
N GLU A 167 -11.93 11.97 9.99
CA GLU A 167 -12.75 11.31 8.97
C GLU A 167 -12.86 12.18 7.70
N ASP A 168 -12.96 11.54 6.53
CA ASP A 168 -13.35 12.15 5.24
C ASP A 168 -12.48 13.30 4.73
N THR A 169 -11.20 13.29 5.07
CA THR A 169 -10.22 14.31 4.66
C THR A 169 -9.73 14.21 3.20
N GLY A 170 -10.03 13.11 2.50
CA GLY A 170 -9.36 12.72 1.27
C GLY A 170 -7.91 12.24 1.46
N GLY A 171 -7.53 11.92 2.70
CA GLY A 171 -6.18 11.46 3.07
C GLY A 171 -5.90 10.01 2.66
N PRO A 172 -4.65 9.54 2.86
CA PRO A 172 -4.19 8.26 2.31
C PRO A 172 -4.69 7.03 3.07
N PHE A 173 -5.39 7.19 4.20
CA PHE A 173 -5.75 6.08 5.08
C PHE A 173 -7.19 5.62 4.86
N GLY A 174 -7.41 4.32 5.06
CA GLY A 174 -8.67 3.61 5.03
C GLY A 174 -9.71 4.09 4.01
N CYS A 175 -10.49 5.10 4.40
CA CYS A 175 -11.67 5.60 3.72
C CYS A 175 -11.50 7.03 3.18
N GLY A 176 -10.26 7.47 2.98
CA GLY A 176 -9.97 8.88 2.70
C GLY A 176 -9.68 9.67 3.98
N ASP A 177 -9.21 9.01 5.03
CA ASP A 177 -9.02 9.62 6.34
C ASP A 177 -7.58 10.11 6.57
N THR A 178 -7.39 10.92 7.60
CA THR A 178 -6.07 11.36 8.07
C THR A 178 -5.83 10.87 9.50
N MET A 179 -4.62 10.38 9.74
CA MET A 179 -4.20 9.91 11.06
C MET A 179 -3.64 11.08 11.87
N TYR A 180 -4.22 11.30 13.06
CA TYR A 180 -3.85 12.39 13.94
C TYR A 180 -3.16 11.88 15.21
N PRO A 181 -1.93 12.34 15.52
CA PRO A 181 -1.20 11.89 16.68
C PRO A 181 -1.76 12.50 17.96
N VAL A 182 -2.05 11.66 18.96
CA VAL A 182 -2.53 12.04 20.29
C VAL A 182 -1.51 11.60 21.32
N SER A 183 -1.18 12.49 22.27
CA SER A 183 -0.23 12.16 23.34
C SER A 183 -0.79 11.08 24.27
N ALA A 184 -0.01 10.03 24.53
CA ALA A 184 -0.26 9.04 25.57
C ALA A 184 0.04 9.58 26.99
N GLY A 185 0.41 10.86 27.12
CA GLY A 185 0.77 11.49 28.40
C GLY A 185 2.10 11.00 28.99
N LYS A 186 2.94 10.35 28.18
CA LYS A 186 4.25 9.84 28.59
C LYS A 186 5.33 10.33 27.64
N PHE A 187 6.52 10.55 28.18
CA PHE A 187 7.72 10.73 27.38
C PHE A 187 8.29 9.37 26.96
N ARG A 188 8.90 9.34 25.78
CA ARG A 188 9.71 8.24 25.28
C ARG A 188 10.79 7.93 26.31
N SER A 189 10.86 6.67 26.72
CA SER A 189 11.81 6.20 27.71
C SER A 189 13.14 5.78 27.10
N GLY A 190 13.20 5.65 25.76
CA GLY A 190 14.33 5.07 25.04
C GLY A 190 14.31 3.54 25.01
N ASP A 191 13.34 2.93 25.68
CA ASP A 191 13.06 1.50 25.63
C ASP A 191 11.83 1.26 24.73
N LEU A 192 12.08 0.64 23.58
CA LEU A 192 11.07 0.45 22.54
C LEU A 192 9.89 -0.41 23.01
N GLU A 193 10.15 -1.46 23.79
CA GLU A 193 9.10 -2.34 24.31
C GLU A 193 8.19 -1.59 25.27
N LYS A 194 8.77 -0.81 26.19
CA LYS A 194 8.05 0.00 27.16
C LYS A 194 7.24 1.11 26.51
N ASP A 195 7.81 1.76 25.50
CA ASP A 195 7.14 2.85 24.80
C ASP A 195 5.99 2.33 23.91
N LEU A 196 6.16 1.19 23.22
CA LEU A 196 5.08 0.51 22.51
C LEU A 196 3.96 0.08 23.46
N LYS A 197 4.30 -0.52 24.61
CA LYS A 197 3.31 -0.86 25.65
C LYS A 197 2.55 0.37 26.11
N ALA A 198 3.22 1.51 26.29
CA ALA A 198 2.56 2.76 26.66
C ALA A 198 1.59 3.26 25.58
N ALA A 199 2.00 3.25 24.32
CA ALA A 199 1.20 3.68 23.18
C ALA A 199 -0.07 2.83 23.03
N PHE A 200 0.09 1.50 22.98
CA PHE A 200 -1.04 0.57 22.84
C PHE A 200 -1.97 0.59 24.05
N ASN A 201 -1.46 0.65 25.27
CA ASN A 201 -2.34 0.75 26.43
C ASN A 201 -3.15 2.06 26.42
N ALA A 202 -2.57 3.17 25.97
CA ALA A 202 -3.31 4.43 25.82
C ALA A 202 -4.41 4.33 24.75
N LEU A 203 -4.09 3.80 23.57
CA LEU A 203 -5.05 3.59 22.49
C LEU A 203 -6.19 2.66 22.91
N LEU A 204 -5.86 1.46 23.41
CA LEU A 204 -6.83 0.41 23.67
C LEU A 204 -7.71 0.68 24.91
N SER A 205 -7.23 1.48 25.87
CA SER A 205 -8.01 1.89 27.04
C SER A 205 -8.99 3.04 26.73
N ASN A 206 -8.80 3.76 25.62
CA ASN A 206 -9.72 4.80 25.19
C ASN A 206 -11.00 4.17 24.62
N LYS A 207 -12.12 4.32 25.35
CA LYS A 207 -13.45 3.83 24.96
C LYS A 207 -14.40 4.94 24.51
N GLU A 208 -13.90 6.17 24.40
CA GLU A 208 -14.66 7.27 23.81
C GLU A 208 -14.70 7.10 22.29
N GLN A 209 -15.88 7.28 21.69
CA GLN A 209 -16.05 7.26 20.23
C GLN A 209 -15.30 8.42 19.58
N TYR A 210 -15.32 9.57 20.24
CA TYR A 210 -14.69 10.79 19.76
C TYR A 210 -13.87 11.43 20.87
N PHE A 211 -12.66 11.85 20.53
CA PHE A 211 -11.86 12.77 21.33
C PHE A 211 -11.80 14.11 20.58
N ASN A 212 -12.58 15.08 21.03
CA ASN A 212 -12.95 16.25 20.22
C ASN A 212 -13.60 15.83 18.90
N GLU A 213 -12.98 16.14 17.78
CA GLU A 213 -13.40 15.76 16.41
C GLU A 213 -12.70 14.51 15.89
N LEU A 214 -11.81 13.90 16.69
CA LEU A 214 -11.04 12.73 16.28
C LEU A 214 -11.81 11.45 16.57
N TYR A 215 -12.09 10.67 15.53
CA TYR A 215 -12.76 9.38 15.61
C TYR A 215 -11.82 8.29 16.14
N ASN A 216 -12.38 7.42 16.99
CA ASN A 216 -11.72 6.26 17.54
C ASN A 216 -12.42 4.97 17.06
N ALA A 217 -11.87 4.28 16.06
CA ALA A 217 -12.45 3.04 15.53
C ALA A 217 -12.45 1.88 16.55
N LEU A 218 -11.60 1.97 17.59
CA LEU A 218 -11.48 0.95 18.63
C LEU A 218 -12.46 1.12 19.81
N TYR A 219 -13.30 2.17 19.83
CA TYR A 219 -14.14 2.50 20.98
C TYR A 219 -15.11 1.40 21.42
N LYS A 220 -15.72 0.68 20.45
CA LYS A 220 -16.60 -0.48 20.70
C LYS A 220 -15.84 -1.79 20.88
N SER A 221 -14.55 -1.82 20.53
CA SER A 221 -13.73 -3.02 20.58
C SER A 221 -13.39 -3.41 22.02
N SER A 222 -13.51 -4.72 22.30
CA SER A 222 -13.11 -5.35 23.56
C SER A 222 -11.76 -6.06 23.39
N VAL A 223 -10.77 -5.29 22.97
CA VAL A 223 -9.39 -5.74 22.71
C VAL A 223 -8.44 -5.17 23.76
N GLY A 224 -7.40 -5.92 24.09
CA GLY A 224 -6.32 -5.53 24.99
C GLY A 224 -4.96 -5.97 24.48
N LEU A 225 -3.90 -5.41 25.07
CA LEU A 225 -2.52 -5.77 24.79
C LEU A 225 -2.13 -6.98 25.66
N ASP A 226 -1.77 -8.08 25.01
CA ASP A 226 -1.24 -9.29 25.67
C ASP A 226 0.27 -9.17 25.88
N GLY A 227 0.99 -8.66 24.88
CA GLY A 227 2.44 -8.51 24.95
C GLY A 227 3.04 -7.72 23.80
N VAL A 228 4.29 -7.31 24.00
CA VAL A 228 5.16 -6.74 22.96
C VAL A 228 6.48 -7.48 23.05
N ILE A 229 7.00 -7.92 21.92
CA ILE A 229 8.33 -8.52 21.79
C ILE A 229 9.14 -7.60 20.90
N VAL A 230 10.36 -7.27 21.33
CA VAL A 230 11.34 -6.51 20.54
C VAL A 230 12.58 -7.40 20.38
N ASN A 231 12.96 -7.65 19.14
CA ASN A 231 14.15 -8.44 18.80
C ASN A 231 15.39 -7.54 18.68
N ASN A 232 16.57 -8.16 18.59
CA ASN A 232 17.85 -7.45 18.54
C ASN A 232 18.04 -6.58 17.27
N ASP A 233 17.34 -6.89 16.19
CA ASP A 233 17.31 -6.12 14.94
C ASP A 233 16.24 -5.01 14.94
N ASN A 234 15.63 -4.74 16.09
CA ASN A 234 14.47 -3.87 16.27
C ASN A 234 13.22 -4.29 15.47
N SER A 235 13.13 -5.55 15.04
CA SER A 235 11.84 -6.10 14.61
C SER A 235 10.94 -6.29 15.83
N VAL A 236 9.65 -5.97 15.69
CA VAL A 236 8.68 -6.00 16.80
C VAL A 236 7.48 -6.89 16.49
N GLU A 237 6.99 -7.56 17.52
CA GLU A 237 5.72 -8.28 17.48
C GLU A 237 4.80 -7.73 18.57
N VAL A 238 3.67 -7.14 18.19
CA VAL A 238 2.62 -6.67 19.10
C VAL A 238 1.52 -7.72 19.16
N ARG A 239 1.23 -8.25 20.36
CA ARG A 239 0.21 -9.27 20.58
C ARG A 239 -1.04 -8.67 21.20
N LEU A 240 -2.15 -8.79 20.49
CA LEU A 240 -3.46 -8.32 20.90
C LEU A 240 -4.38 -9.52 21.16
N VAL A 241 -5.24 -9.37 22.17
CA VAL A 241 -6.23 -10.37 22.55
C VAL A 241 -7.60 -9.75 22.75
N GLY A 242 -8.66 -10.51 22.49
CA GLY A 242 -10.05 -10.06 22.63
C GLY A 242 -10.77 -9.95 21.29
N ASN A 243 -11.72 -9.03 21.18
CA ASN A 243 -12.59 -8.91 20.00
C ASN A 243 -12.66 -7.46 19.47
N PHE A 244 -12.40 -7.29 18.18
CA PHE A 244 -12.68 -6.04 17.47
C PHE A 244 -14.17 -5.95 17.09
N ASP A 245 -14.74 -4.75 17.17
CA ASP A 245 -16.01 -4.44 16.52
C ASP A 245 -15.73 -3.83 15.15
N THR A 246 -15.93 -4.62 14.10
CA THR A 246 -15.57 -4.25 12.72
C THR A 246 -16.75 -3.70 11.92
N LYS A 247 -17.86 -3.32 12.57
CA LYS A 247 -19.06 -2.85 11.87
C LYS A 247 -18.89 -1.39 11.45
N SER A 248 -18.81 -1.15 10.14
CA SER A 248 -18.90 0.19 9.55
C SER A 248 -20.08 0.98 10.11
N GLN A 249 -19.84 2.27 10.42
CA GLN A 249 -20.93 3.18 10.73
C GLN A 249 -21.76 3.43 9.46
N GLY A 250 -23.02 3.78 9.64
CA GLY A 250 -23.95 3.96 8.52
C GLY A 250 -23.54 5.16 7.66
N GLY A 251 -23.18 4.92 6.41
CA GLY A 251 -22.70 5.93 5.47
C GLY A 251 -21.34 5.57 4.87
N ASP A 252 -20.55 4.80 5.60
CA ASP A 252 -19.22 4.40 5.19
C ASP A 252 -19.26 3.14 4.32
N GLY A 253 -18.24 2.97 3.48
CA GLY A 253 -18.07 1.75 2.67
C GLY A 253 -18.06 0.47 3.53
N PRO A 254 -18.35 -0.70 2.93
CA PRO A 254 -18.58 -1.96 3.65
C PRO A 254 -17.37 -2.48 4.48
N ASP A 255 -16.18 -1.92 4.28
CA ASP A 255 -14.95 -2.32 4.99
C ASP A 255 -14.24 -1.17 5.70
N CYS A 256 -14.91 -0.02 5.81
CA CYS A 256 -14.27 1.19 6.30
C CYS A 256 -13.77 1.05 7.73
N GLU A 257 -14.58 0.47 8.63
CA GLU A 257 -14.17 0.30 10.02
C GLU A 257 -12.96 -0.62 10.18
N ARG A 258 -12.89 -1.70 9.39
CA ARG A 258 -11.75 -2.63 9.40
C ARG A 258 -10.45 -1.92 9.05
N ARG A 259 -10.50 -1.10 7.99
CA ARG A 259 -9.34 -0.30 7.55
C ARG A 259 -8.93 0.71 8.61
N ARG A 260 -9.90 1.45 9.17
CA ARG A 260 -9.65 2.41 10.26
C ARG A 260 -9.03 1.75 11.49
N ILE A 261 -9.47 0.55 11.86
CA ILE A 261 -8.86 -0.24 12.93
C ILE A 261 -7.41 -0.60 12.56
N SER A 262 -7.19 -1.17 11.38
CA SER A 262 -5.85 -1.51 10.89
C SER A 262 -4.92 -0.29 10.94
N ASP A 263 -5.33 0.84 10.34
CA ASP A 263 -4.56 2.07 10.28
C ASP A 263 -4.20 2.60 11.68
N GLN A 264 -5.16 2.65 12.62
CA GLN A 264 -4.87 3.09 13.99
C GLN A 264 -3.81 2.22 14.67
N LEU A 265 -3.88 0.90 14.50
CA LEU A 265 -2.91 -0.02 15.09
C LEU A 265 -1.53 0.15 14.46
N TRP A 266 -1.45 0.16 13.12
CA TRP A 266 -0.18 0.25 12.40
C TRP A 266 0.49 1.61 12.55
N GLN A 267 -0.24 2.71 12.49
CA GLN A 267 0.33 4.04 12.72
C GLN A 267 0.86 4.18 14.15
N THR A 268 0.19 3.56 15.12
CA THR A 268 0.67 3.52 16.50
C THR A 268 1.98 2.75 16.63
N VAL A 269 2.26 1.77 15.78
CA VAL A 269 3.59 1.14 15.70
C VAL A 269 4.58 2.02 14.94
N TYR A 270 4.20 2.54 13.78
CA TYR A 270 5.10 3.26 12.89
C TYR A 270 5.54 4.65 13.37
N GLN A 271 4.97 5.15 14.47
CA GLN A 271 5.50 6.34 15.17
C GLN A 271 6.95 6.17 15.63
N PHE A 272 7.38 4.92 15.86
CA PHE A 272 8.69 4.59 16.37
C PHE A 272 9.63 4.48 15.18
N PRO A 273 10.52 5.46 14.94
CA PRO A 273 11.44 5.33 13.84
C PRO A 273 12.23 4.03 14.00
N GLU A 274 12.82 3.75 15.15
CA GLU A 274 13.82 2.69 15.34
C GLU A 274 13.37 1.26 14.94
N ILE A 275 12.07 1.03 14.73
CA ILE A 275 11.49 -0.20 14.22
C ILE A 275 11.91 -0.45 12.76
N THR A 276 12.54 -1.59 12.54
CA THR A 276 12.92 -2.08 11.20
C THR A 276 11.79 -2.87 10.55
N HIS A 277 11.06 -3.65 11.36
CA HIS A 277 9.98 -4.50 10.93
C HIS A 277 8.93 -4.63 12.05
N ALA A 278 7.65 -4.75 11.69
CA ALA A 278 6.58 -4.89 12.67
C ALA A 278 5.56 -5.92 12.23
N ASP A 279 5.12 -6.72 13.20
CA ASP A 279 4.02 -7.66 13.07
C ASP A 279 3.00 -7.40 14.20
N ILE A 280 1.72 -7.34 13.87
CA ILE A 280 0.64 -7.23 14.85
C ILE A 280 -0.17 -8.53 14.79
N ARG A 281 -0.22 -9.24 15.90
CA ARG A 281 -0.96 -10.49 16.07
C ARG A 281 -2.25 -10.24 16.84
N TRP A 282 -3.36 -10.81 16.39
CA TRP A 282 -4.65 -10.80 17.09
C TRP A 282 -5.14 -12.22 17.38
N ASN A 283 -5.28 -12.57 18.66
CA ASN A 283 -5.53 -13.93 19.17
C ASN A 283 -4.68 -15.01 18.46
N GLY A 284 -3.39 -14.72 18.29
CA GLY A 284 -2.38 -15.65 17.75
C GLY A 284 -2.21 -15.69 16.23
N GLY A 285 -3.04 -15.01 15.43
CA GLY A 285 -2.83 -14.88 13.97
C GLY A 285 -2.53 -13.44 13.55
N PRO A 286 -2.03 -13.18 12.32
CA PRO A 286 -1.82 -11.82 11.81
C PRO A 286 -3.10 -10.99 11.90
N VAL A 287 -3.00 -9.72 12.29
CA VAL A 287 -4.17 -8.87 12.50
C VAL A 287 -4.95 -8.65 11.21
N GLU A 288 -4.25 -8.44 10.09
CA GLU A 288 -4.85 -8.18 8.77
C GLU A 288 -5.70 -9.37 8.32
N ASP A 289 -5.11 -10.56 8.28
CA ASP A 289 -5.79 -11.81 7.88
C ASP A 289 -7.10 -12.03 8.64
N ARG A 290 -7.14 -11.60 9.91
CA ARG A 290 -8.29 -11.82 10.80
C ARG A 290 -9.30 -10.69 10.74
N LEU A 291 -8.88 -9.44 10.54
CA LEU A 291 -9.80 -8.31 10.33
C LEU A 291 -10.59 -8.49 9.03
N TYR A 292 -9.95 -9.03 8.00
CA TYR A 292 -10.52 -9.26 6.66
C TYR A 292 -10.98 -10.70 6.41
N ALA A 293 -11.03 -11.55 7.45
CA ALA A 293 -11.61 -12.87 7.33
C ALA A 293 -13.12 -12.78 6.96
N PRO A 294 -13.63 -13.69 6.11
CA PRO A 294 -15.01 -13.67 5.63
C PRO A 294 -16.06 -13.98 6.72
#